data_AF-U3TWQ5-F1
#
_entry.id   AF-U3TWQ5-F1
#
_cell.length_a   1.000
_cell.length_b   1.000
_cell.length_c   1.000
_cell.angle_alpha   90.00
_cell.angle_beta   90.00
_cell.angle_gamma   90.00
#
_symmetry.space_group_name_H-M   'P 1'
#
loop_
_entity.id
_entity.type
_entity.pdbx_description
1 polymer ?
#
loop_
_entity_poly.entity_id
_entity_poly.type
_entity_poly.pdbx_seq_one_letter_code
_entity_poly.pdbx_strand_id
1 'polypeptide(L)'
;MILSDPEWQAVFLSLKVSCVAVLCSLPFGILMAWILARCRFPGKTLLDSLIHLPLVLPPVVVGYLLLLTVGRRGLIGRWLYDWFGVTFAFSWRGAVLASAVMAFPLMVRAIRLALEAVDSRLEQAARTLGAGRWRWVFYHHAAADFSWHHRGHRAGVCPLAG
;
A
#
# COMPACT_ATOMS: atom_id res chain seq x y z
N MET A 1 1.64 22.13 -35.07
CA MET A 1 1.15 22.46 -33.72
C MET A 1 1.67 21.40 -32.77
N ILE A 2 2.76 21.64 -32.07
CA ILE A 2 3.32 20.66 -31.13
C ILE A 2 3.51 21.40 -29.81
N LEU A 3 2.41 21.50 -29.06
CA LEU A 3 2.26 21.95 -27.66
C LEU A 3 2.82 23.33 -27.27
N SER A 4 2.00 24.13 -26.60
CA SER A 4 2.35 25.41 -25.98
C SER A 4 3.21 25.18 -24.72
N ASP A 5 4.06 26.14 -24.35
CA ASP A 5 4.90 26.07 -23.13
C ASP A 5 4.18 25.60 -21.85
N PRO A 6 2.96 26.08 -21.50
CA PRO A 6 2.24 25.59 -20.32
C PRO A 6 1.82 24.11 -20.41
N GLU A 7 1.59 23.60 -21.62
CA GLU A 7 1.20 22.21 -21.83
C GLU A 7 2.39 21.27 -21.57
N TRP A 8 3.60 21.67 -22.00
CA TRP A 8 4.83 20.96 -21.67
C TRP A 8 5.12 20.92 -20.17
N GLN A 9 4.88 22.02 -19.47
CA GLN A 9 5.03 22.09 -18.02
C GLN A 9 4.06 21.13 -17.30
N ALA A 10 2.81 21.05 -17.76
CA ALA A 10 1.82 20.13 -17.21
C ALA A 10 2.22 18.66 -17.41
N VAL A 11 2.76 18.31 -18.58
CA VAL A 11 3.28 16.96 -18.85
C VAL A 11 4.42 16.61 -17.90
N PHE A 12 5.43 17.48 -17.78
CA PHE A 12 6.57 17.23 -16.90
C PHE A 12 6.15 17.12 -15.43
N LEU A 13 5.24 17.97 -14.98
CA LEU A 13 4.71 17.92 -13.62
C LEU A 13 3.96 16.61 -13.37
N SER A 14 3.12 16.18 -14.31
CA SER A 14 2.36 14.92 -14.20
C SER A 14 3.29 13.71 -14.14
N LEU A 15 4.34 13.69 -14.98
CA LEU A 15 5.35 12.63 -15.01
C LEU A 15 6.13 12.57 -13.69
N LYS A 16 6.53 13.74 -13.18
CA LYS A 16 7.22 13.86 -11.90
C LYS A 16 6.34 13.36 -10.75
N VAL A 17 5.08 13.77 -10.73
CA VAL A 17 4.12 13.37 -9.69
C VAL A 17 3.89 11.86 -9.70
N SER A 18 3.65 11.27 -10.86
CA SER A 18 3.38 9.83 -10.98
C SER A 18 4.60 8.98 -10.62
N CYS A 19 5.80 9.35 -11.08
CA CYS A 19 7.03 8.63 -10.73
C CYS A 19 7.28 8.62 -9.22
N VAL A 20 7.17 9.78 -8.56
CA VAL A 20 7.37 9.87 -7.10
C VAL A 20 6.28 9.09 -6.37
N ALA A 21 5.02 9.18 -6.81
CA ALA A 21 3.91 8.45 -6.19
C ALA A 21 4.14 6.93 -6.25
N VAL A 22 4.56 6.41 -7.41
CA VAL A 22 4.88 4.98 -7.57
C VAL A 22 6.07 4.59 -6.69
N LEU A 23 7.19 5.31 -6.77
CA LEU A 23 8.38 4.97 -5.98
C LEU A 23 8.11 4.95 -4.47
N CYS A 24 7.33 5.91 -3.98
CA CYS A 24 6.96 5.96 -2.57
C CYS A 24 5.96 4.88 -2.17
N SER A 25 4.99 4.53 -3.03
CA SER A 25 3.93 3.57 -2.68
C SER A 25 4.33 2.11 -2.92
N LEU A 26 5.19 1.85 -3.90
CA LEU A 26 5.61 0.52 -4.35
C LEU A 26 6.15 -0.39 -3.23
N PRO A 27 7.07 0.03 -2.34
CA PRO A 27 7.53 -0.84 -1.25
C PRO A 27 6.38 -1.25 -0.31
N PHE A 28 5.47 -0.33 0.01
CA PHE A 28 4.29 -0.63 0.84
C PHE A 28 3.29 -1.52 0.10
N GLY A 29 3.11 -1.29 -1.21
CA GLY A 29 2.24 -2.10 -2.06
C GLY A 29 2.72 -3.54 -2.16
N ILE A 30 4.02 -3.75 -2.35
CA ILE A 30 4.66 -5.08 -2.36
C ILE A 30 4.47 -5.76 -1.01
N LEU A 31 4.78 -5.07 0.09
CA LEU A 31 4.64 -5.63 1.43
C LEU A 31 3.20 -6.08 1.69
N MET A 32 2.23 -5.22 1.39
CA MET A 32 0.82 -5.51 1.61
C MET A 32 0.30 -6.63 0.70
N ALA A 33 0.63 -6.60 -0.59
CA ALA A 33 0.28 -7.65 -1.54
C ALA A 33 0.87 -8.99 -1.14
N TRP A 34 2.09 -9.01 -0.63
CA TRP A 34 2.75 -10.22 -0.16
C TRP A 34 2.06 -10.80 1.08
N ILE A 35 1.71 -9.96 2.06
CA ILE A 35 0.92 -10.36 3.23
C ILE A 35 -0.43 -10.94 2.78
N LEU A 36 -1.14 -10.28 1.88
CA LEU A 36 -2.42 -10.76 1.37
C LEU A 36 -2.28 -12.04 0.52
N ALA A 37 -1.24 -12.20 -0.27
CA ALA A 37 -1.03 -13.40 -1.08
C ALA A 37 -0.68 -14.62 -0.22
N ARG A 38 0.22 -14.44 0.77
CA ARG A 38 0.89 -15.56 1.45
C ARG A 38 0.41 -15.80 2.88
N CYS A 39 -0.16 -14.81 3.56
CA CYS A 39 -0.70 -14.99 4.91
C CYS A 39 -2.21 -15.32 4.88
N ARG A 40 -2.63 -16.21 5.79
CA ARG A 40 -4.02 -16.58 6.05
C ARG A 40 -4.31 -16.23 7.51
N PHE A 41 -4.98 -15.10 7.74
CA PHE A 41 -5.37 -14.61 9.06
C PHE A 41 -6.85 -14.20 9.04
N PRO A 42 -7.58 -14.29 10.15
CA PRO A 42 -9.03 -14.04 10.18
C PRO A 42 -9.41 -12.60 9.81
N GLY A 43 -8.52 -11.63 10.01
CA GLY A 43 -8.71 -10.21 9.63
C GLY A 43 -8.41 -9.89 8.17
N LYS A 44 -8.05 -10.87 7.34
CA LYS A 44 -7.60 -10.63 5.95
C LYS A 44 -8.66 -9.95 5.10
N THR A 45 -9.92 -10.34 5.25
CA THR A 45 -11.05 -9.76 4.50
C THR A 45 -11.27 -8.29 4.86
N LEU A 46 -11.11 -7.93 6.14
CA LEU A 46 -11.21 -6.54 6.59
C LEU A 46 -10.08 -5.69 6.00
N LEU A 47 -8.85 -6.20 6.02
CA LEU A 47 -7.70 -5.49 5.45
C LEU A 47 -7.84 -5.33 3.93
N ASP A 48 -8.25 -6.38 3.22
CA ASP A 48 -8.52 -6.32 1.79
C ASP A 48 -9.61 -5.30 1.45
N SER A 49 -10.69 -5.26 2.24
CA SER A 49 -11.76 -4.26 2.10
C SER A 49 -11.27 -2.84 2.35
N LEU A 50 -10.43 -2.64 3.37
CA LEU A 50 -9.85 -1.34 3.71
C LEU A 50 -8.93 -0.82 2.60
N ILE A 51 -8.13 -1.70 2.01
CA ILE A 51 -7.24 -1.37 0.88
C ILE A 51 -8.06 -0.95 -0.34
N HIS A 52 -9.17 -1.64 -0.62
CA HIS A 52 -10.04 -1.35 -1.77
C HIS A 52 -11.01 -0.18 -1.54
N LEU A 53 -11.14 0.30 -0.30
CA LEU A 53 -12.05 1.38 0.07
C LEU A 53 -11.90 2.65 -0.80
N PRO A 54 -10.69 3.14 -1.14
CA PRO A 54 -10.53 4.33 -1.97
C PRO A 54 -11.10 4.18 -3.38
N LEU A 55 -11.21 2.95 -3.89
CA LEU A 55 -11.75 2.66 -5.22
C LEU A 55 -13.29 2.61 -5.22
N VAL A 56 -13.89 2.26 -4.08
CA VAL A 56 -15.36 2.18 -3.92
C VAL A 56 -15.95 3.57 -3.61
N LEU A 57 -15.16 4.44 -2.95
CA LEU A 57 -15.59 5.79 -2.63
C LEU A 57 -15.52 6.71 -3.86
N PRO A 58 -16.42 7.71 -3.97
CA PRO A 58 -16.29 8.76 -4.99
C PRO A 58 -14.95 9.50 -4.84
N PRO A 59 -14.23 9.82 -5.94
CA PRO A 59 -12.91 10.46 -5.88
C PRO A 59 -12.92 11.79 -5.11
N VAL A 60 -14.04 12.53 -5.19
CA VAL A 60 -14.22 13.80 -4.48
C VAL A 60 -14.23 13.59 -2.95
N VAL A 61 -14.85 12.51 -2.47
CA VAL A 61 -14.88 12.17 -1.03
C VAL A 61 -13.48 11.80 -0.55
N VAL A 62 -12.74 11.00 -1.33
CA VAL A 62 -11.34 10.65 -1.03
C VAL A 62 -10.47 11.90 -0.96
N GLY A 63 -10.61 12.82 -1.92
CA GLY A 63 -9.92 14.09 -1.92
C GLY A 63 -10.24 14.95 -0.69
N TYR A 64 -11.52 15.02 -0.30
CA TYR A 64 -11.94 15.75 0.90
C TYR A 64 -11.37 15.13 2.19
N LEU A 65 -11.41 13.80 2.33
CA LEU A 65 -10.80 13.08 3.46
C LEU A 65 -9.30 13.35 3.54
N LEU A 66 -8.58 13.29 2.41
CA LEU A 66 -7.15 13.62 2.35
C LEU A 66 -6.87 15.06 2.77
N LEU A 67 -7.74 15.99 2.40
CA LEU A 67 -7.63 17.40 2.80
C LEU A 67 -7.90 17.56 4.30
N LEU A 68 -8.83 16.81 4.88
CA LEU A 68 -9.05 16.81 6.33
C LEU A 68 -7.90 16.16 7.12
N THR A 69 -7.29 15.10 6.60
CA THR A 69 -6.22 14.38 7.32
C THR A 69 -4.85 15.04 7.15
N VAL A 70 -4.51 15.47 5.93
CA VAL A 70 -3.18 15.98 5.54
C VAL A 70 -3.19 17.49 5.24
N GLY A 71 -4.35 18.14 5.28
CA GLY A 71 -4.44 19.59 5.20
C GLY A 71 -3.85 20.29 6.42
N ARG A 72 -3.71 21.61 6.32
CA ARG A 72 -3.01 22.46 7.30
C ARG A 72 -3.56 22.41 8.72
N ARG A 73 -4.84 22.02 8.89
CA ARG A 73 -5.52 21.83 10.18
C ARG A 73 -5.80 20.35 10.52
N GLY A 74 -5.30 19.42 9.73
CA GLY A 74 -5.51 17.98 9.92
C GLY A 74 -4.58 17.38 10.97
N LEU A 75 -4.96 16.20 11.50
CA LEU A 75 -4.20 15.46 12.52
C LEU A 75 -2.75 15.19 12.09
N ILE A 76 -2.55 14.77 10.83
CA ILE A 76 -1.22 14.45 10.28
C ILE A 76 -0.58 15.71 9.69
N GLY A 77 -1.37 16.54 9.02
CA GLY A 77 -0.88 17.76 8.36
C GLY A 77 -0.36 18.83 9.33
N ARG A 78 -0.92 18.93 10.53
CA ARG A 78 -0.45 19.87 11.57
C ARG A 78 0.91 19.45 12.13
N TRP A 79 1.06 18.18 12.49
CA TRP A 79 2.34 17.63 12.95
C TRP A 79 3.44 17.77 11.89
N LEU A 80 3.10 17.51 10.63
CA LEU A 80 4.04 17.62 9.51
C LEU A 80 4.37 19.07 9.15
N TYR A 81 3.43 20.01 9.34
CA TYR A 81 3.68 21.44 9.19
C TYR A 81 4.58 21.97 10.31
N ASP A 82 4.37 21.53 11.55
CA ASP A 82 5.17 21.96 12.70
C ASP A 82 6.62 21.45 12.62
N TRP A 83 6.84 20.25 12.06
CA TRP A 83 8.19 19.67 11.91
C TRP A 83 8.91 20.05 10.61
N PHE A 84 8.20 20.08 9.47
CA PHE A 84 8.82 20.29 8.15
C PHE A 84 8.45 21.63 7.51
N GLY A 85 7.47 22.37 8.02
CA GLY A 85 7.00 23.63 7.42
C GLY A 85 6.29 23.44 6.06
N VAL A 86 5.97 22.20 5.68
CA VAL A 86 5.47 21.85 4.34
C VAL A 86 3.95 21.76 4.36
N THR A 87 3.30 22.46 3.42
CA THR A 87 1.85 22.33 3.19
C THR A 87 1.58 21.37 2.03
N PHE A 88 0.81 20.32 2.28
CA PHE A 88 0.38 19.36 1.25
C PHE A 88 -0.85 19.84 0.48
N ALA A 89 -1.70 20.68 1.10
CA ALA A 89 -2.85 21.27 0.42
C ALA A 89 -2.39 22.17 -0.75
N PHE A 90 -2.97 21.96 -1.93
CA PHE A 90 -2.71 22.73 -3.15
C PHE A 90 -1.24 22.74 -3.62
N SER A 91 -0.46 21.71 -3.29
CA SER A 91 0.92 21.56 -3.76
C SER A 91 1.13 20.28 -4.57
N TRP A 92 2.19 20.24 -5.37
CA TRP A 92 2.56 19.05 -6.14
C TRP A 92 2.79 17.82 -5.24
N ARG A 93 3.21 18.03 -3.98
CA ARG A 93 3.36 16.97 -2.98
C ARG A 93 2.01 16.38 -2.55
N GLY A 94 0.97 17.21 -2.44
CA GLY A 94 -0.41 16.75 -2.24
C GLY A 94 -0.91 15.92 -3.42
N ALA A 95 -0.60 16.34 -4.65
CA ALA A 95 -0.94 15.59 -5.85
C ALA A 95 -0.25 14.20 -5.87
N VAL A 96 1.02 14.11 -5.45
CA VAL A 96 1.75 12.83 -5.29
C VAL A 96 1.02 11.92 -4.31
N LEU A 97 0.66 12.42 -3.12
CA LEU A 97 -0.02 11.62 -2.11
C LEU A 97 -1.40 11.15 -2.57
N ALA A 98 -2.20 12.04 -3.16
CA ALA A 98 -3.51 11.69 -3.68
C ALA A 98 -3.42 10.62 -4.78
N SER A 99 -2.46 10.77 -5.70
CA SER A 99 -2.21 9.81 -6.77
C SER A 99 -1.78 8.46 -6.20
N ALA A 100 -0.90 8.45 -5.19
CA ALA A 100 -0.46 7.23 -4.53
C ALA A 100 -1.62 6.50 -3.84
N VAL A 101 -2.47 7.20 -3.10
CA VAL A 101 -3.63 6.60 -2.41
C VAL A 101 -4.64 6.00 -3.37
N MET A 102 -4.92 6.67 -4.49
CA MET A 102 -5.84 6.17 -5.51
C MET A 102 -5.24 4.98 -6.30
N ALA A 103 -3.94 5.01 -6.59
CA ALA A 103 -3.26 3.94 -7.32
C ALA A 103 -2.97 2.70 -6.45
N PHE A 104 -2.90 2.86 -5.13
CA PHE A 104 -2.55 1.81 -4.18
C PHE A 104 -3.39 0.52 -4.30
N PRO A 105 -4.74 0.55 -4.27
CA PRO A 105 -5.54 -0.68 -4.40
C PRO A 105 -5.26 -1.46 -5.68
N LEU A 106 -5.13 -0.75 -6.80
CA LEU A 106 -4.85 -1.35 -8.10
C LEU A 106 -3.46 -1.98 -8.13
N MET A 107 -2.46 -1.29 -7.59
CA MET A 107 -1.09 -1.78 -7.48
C MET A 107 -1.00 -3.02 -6.60
N VAL A 108 -1.63 -3.03 -5.41
CA VAL A 108 -1.66 -4.18 -4.51
C VAL A 108 -2.28 -5.38 -5.21
N ARG A 109 -3.41 -5.20 -5.91
CA ARG A 109 -4.08 -6.26 -6.65
C ARG A 109 -3.21 -6.84 -7.76
N ALA A 110 -2.55 -5.99 -8.56
CA ALA A 110 -1.66 -6.42 -9.63
C ALA A 110 -0.47 -7.22 -9.10
N ILE A 111 0.20 -6.74 -8.05
CA ILE A 111 1.33 -7.44 -7.43
C ILE A 111 0.88 -8.76 -6.81
N ARG A 112 -0.28 -8.78 -6.14
CA ARG A 112 -0.83 -9.99 -5.54
C ARG A 112 -1.08 -11.07 -6.60
N LEU A 113 -1.71 -10.72 -7.71
CA LEU A 113 -1.93 -11.64 -8.84
C LEU A 113 -0.61 -12.16 -9.41
N ALA A 114 0.40 -11.29 -9.57
CA ALA A 114 1.72 -11.70 -10.01
C ALA A 114 2.38 -12.69 -9.03
N LEU A 115 2.28 -12.43 -7.72
CA LEU A 115 2.83 -13.32 -6.68
C LEU A 115 2.10 -14.66 -6.57
N GLU A 116 0.79 -14.69 -6.83
CA GLU A 116 -0.03 -15.90 -6.86
C GLU A 116 0.21 -16.72 -8.14
N ALA A 117 0.59 -16.08 -9.25
CA ALA A 117 0.94 -16.75 -10.51
C ALA A 117 2.33 -17.42 -10.50
N VAL A 118 3.21 -17.07 -9.56
CA VAL A 118 4.52 -17.73 -9.42
C VAL A 118 4.33 -19.13 -8.84
N ASP A 119 4.73 -20.15 -9.62
CA ASP A 119 4.65 -21.55 -9.23
C ASP A 119 5.44 -21.83 -7.93
N SER A 120 4.78 -22.52 -7.00
CA SER A 120 5.35 -23.08 -5.77
C SER A 120 6.67 -23.85 -5.97
N ARG A 121 6.88 -24.47 -7.14
CA ARG A 121 8.14 -25.19 -7.47
C ARG A 121 9.35 -24.25 -7.55
N LEU A 122 9.16 -23.02 -8.05
CA LEU A 122 10.22 -22.01 -8.06
C LEU A 122 10.54 -21.52 -6.64
N GLU A 123 9.54 -21.42 -5.75
CA GLU A 123 9.78 -21.13 -4.33
C GLU A 123 10.55 -22.26 -3.63
N GLN A 124 10.26 -23.53 -3.95
CA GLN A 124 10.97 -24.69 -3.40
C GLN A 124 12.43 -24.74 -3.86
N ALA A 125 12.71 -24.46 -5.14
CA ALA A 125 14.07 -24.35 -5.66
C ALA A 125 14.84 -23.16 -5.05
N ALA A 126 14.17 -22.04 -4.80
CA ALA A 126 14.79 -20.91 -4.09
C ALA A 126 15.10 -21.23 -2.62
N ARG A 127 14.29 -22.09 -1.98
CA ARG A 127 14.57 -22.56 -0.61
C ARG A 127 15.79 -23.46 -0.54
N THR A 128 16.00 -24.35 -1.52
CA THR A 128 17.21 -25.20 -1.59
C THR A 128 18.47 -24.39 -1.86
N LEU A 129 18.35 -23.24 -2.54
CA LEU A 129 19.42 -22.26 -2.76
C LEU A 129 19.65 -21.28 -1.59
N GLY A 130 18.98 -21.45 -0.45
CA GLY A 130 19.29 -20.71 0.79
C GLY A 130 18.43 -19.46 1.08
N ALA A 131 17.34 -19.20 0.34
CA ALA A 131 16.47 -18.04 0.55
C ALA A 131 15.52 -18.15 1.77
N GLY A 132 16.01 -18.65 2.90
CA GLY A 132 15.18 -19.21 3.98
C GLY A 132 14.91 -18.36 5.23
N ARG A 133 15.47 -17.15 5.42
CA ARG A 133 15.51 -16.53 6.77
C ARG A 133 14.69 -15.26 7.01
N TRP A 134 14.39 -14.47 5.98
CA TRP A 134 13.68 -13.18 6.17
C TRP A 134 12.14 -13.31 6.20
N ARG A 135 11.59 -14.45 5.76
CA ARG A 135 10.14 -14.73 5.70
C ARG A 135 9.53 -15.02 7.08
N TRP A 136 10.34 -15.47 8.05
CA TRP A 136 9.90 -15.90 9.38
C TRP A 136 9.82 -14.75 10.39
N VAL A 137 10.76 -13.80 10.33
CA VAL A 137 10.85 -12.67 11.28
C VAL A 137 9.67 -11.69 11.15
N PHE A 138 9.21 -11.42 9.91
CA PHE A 138 8.03 -10.58 9.68
C PHE A 138 6.72 -11.26 10.12
N TYR A 139 6.65 -12.59 10.07
CA TYR A 139 5.46 -13.36 10.42
C TYR A 139 5.18 -13.33 11.93
N HIS A 140 6.25 -13.43 12.74
CA HIS A 140 6.10 -13.47 14.19
C HIS A 140 5.63 -12.12 14.76
N HIS A 141 6.09 -10.99 14.22
CA HIS A 141 5.67 -9.67 14.71
C HIS A 141 4.22 -9.32 14.37
N ALA A 142 3.71 -9.71 13.20
CA ALA A 142 2.32 -9.42 12.82
C ALA A 142 1.29 -10.38 13.48
N ALA A 143 1.68 -11.61 13.79
CA ALA A 143 0.79 -12.60 14.41
C ALA A 143 0.74 -12.50 15.95
N ALA A 144 1.80 -12.02 16.59
CA ALA A 144 1.88 -11.94 18.06
C ALA A 144 0.92 -10.90 18.66
N ASP A 145 0.64 -9.79 17.97
CA ASP A 145 -0.18 -8.70 18.51
C ASP A 145 -1.69 -9.01 18.53
N PHE A 146 -2.21 -9.81 17.59
CA PHE A 146 -3.66 -10.04 17.47
C PHE A 146 -4.16 -11.31 18.16
N SER A 147 -3.26 -12.11 18.73
CA SER A 147 -3.56 -13.35 19.44
C SER A 147 -4.32 -13.14 20.78
N TRP A 148 -4.34 -11.92 21.32
CA TRP A 148 -4.82 -11.70 22.69
C TRP A 148 -6.33 -11.46 22.85
N HIS A 149 -7.07 -11.02 21.83
CA HIS A 149 -8.43 -10.50 22.07
C HIS A 149 -9.60 -11.45 21.73
N HIS A 150 -9.46 -12.48 20.90
CA HIS A 150 -10.60 -13.37 20.61
C HIS A 150 -10.24 -14.86 20.64
N ARG A 151 -10.37 -15.43 21.85
CA ARG A 151 -10.49 -16.86 22.06
C ARG A 151 -11.92 -17.27 21.70
N GLY A 152 -12.10 -17.93 20.56
CA GLY A 152 -13.38 -18.52 20.21
C GLY A 152 -13.53 -18.85 18.73
N HIS A 153 -13.47 -20.15 18.43
CA HIS A 153 -13.88 -20.80 17.18
C HIS A 153 -12.88 -20.87 15.99
N ARG A 154 -12.13 -21.99 16.04
CA ARG A 154 -11.87 -22.98 14.97
C ARG A 154 -11.26 -22.51 13.62
N ALA A 155 -10.09 -23.09 13.42
CA ALA A 155 -9.63 -23.77 12.21
C ALA A 155 -9.05 -22.91 11.06
N GLY A 156 -7.72 -23.00 10.94
CA GLY A 156 -6.98 -22.51 9.78
C GLY A 156 -5.49 -22.29 10.06
N VAL A 157 -4.88 -23.13 10.91
CA VAL A 157 -3.42 -23.16 11.06
C VAL A 157 -2.83 -23.43 9.68
N CYS A 158 -1.94 -22.54 9.25
CA CYS A 158 -1.22 -22.62 7.98
C CYS A 158 -0.48 -23.97 7.90
N PRO A 159 -0.78 -24.86 6.93
CA PRO A 159 -0.01 -26.07 6.75
C PRO A 159 1.28 -25.68 6.01
N LEU A 160 2.30 -25.33 6.78
CA LEU A 160 3.69 -25.28 6.33
C LEU A 160 4.55 -26.13 7.28
N ALA A 161 4.18 -27.41 7.38
CA ALA A 161 5.02 -28.49 7.88
C ALA A 161 4.61 -29.75 7.11
N GLY A 162 5.48 -30.20 6.20
CA GLY A 162 5.25 -31.27 5.23
C GLY A 162 6.12 -31.05 4.01
#